data_AF-A0A516X6H9-F1
#
_entry.id   AF-A0A516X6H9-F1
#
_cell.length_a   1.000
_cell.length_b   1.000
_cell.length_c   1.000
_cell.angle_alpha   90.00
_cell.angle_beta   90.00
_cell.angle_gamma   90.00
#
_symmetry.space_group_name_H-M   'P 1'
#
loop_
_entity.id
_entity.type
_entity.pdbx_description
1 polymer ?
#
loop_
_entity_poly.entity_id
_entity_poly.type
_entity_poly.pdbx_seq_one_letter_code
_entity_poly.pdbx_strand_id
1 'polypeptide(L)'
;MIRRFLPVLHVRAGVPVHRRRRRDVRVPDGPAVRGEVCAQVKQFRERDPAPIAVIGVVLTLIAVVAALQYDRLPLFDGTDTYQADFAEAGGLEVGDDVSVSGMAVGTVEGIRLRGTSVRVTFGVDDGVRLGRDTRAAITTVSALGDRGLAVTPDGPDSLGPGGVIPLDNTRSPYSLTDALGQLSDTVDATDTARLDESLRTLSETMAAVDPRMDRALDGVARLSQTVSSRDESLRALLDRANEVTAILEHRSDQMDALLVDADLILGELQRRRDDIAGLIANVDTLSTQLTGLVADTEDSLKPTLQKLDSVLDMLNARRDDIAAAIENLGPYSRALGESVSNGPFFLAYVQNVLPEANLAPLIDLLVPPNGGD
;
A
#
# COMPACT_ATOMS: atom_id res chain seq x y z
N MET A 1 52.26 56.89 11.15
CA MET A 1 53.32 55.89 11.45
C MET A 1 53.24 54.86 10.33
N ILE A 2 53.95 55.08 9.21
CA ILE A 2 55.12 54.29 8.75
C ILE A 2 54.72 52.81 8.46
N ARG A 3 54.93 52.14 7.32
CA ARG A 3 55.53 52.30 5.98
C ARG A 3 55.12 50.98 5.25
N ARG A 4 54.62 50.99 4.01
CA ARG A 4 55.38 50.79 2.75
C ARG A 4 55.94 49.36 2.58
N PHE A 5 55.55 48.63 1.51
CA PHE A 5 56.45 48.12 0.44
C PHE A 5 55.76 47.05 -0.43
N LEU A 6 55.28 47.49 -1.60
CA LEU A 6 55.39 46.74 -2.86
C LEU A 6 56.85 46.91 -3.36
N PRO A 7 57.41 46.00 -4.17
CA PRO A 7 57.45 46.32 -5.60
C PRO A 7 57.42 45.13 -6.56
N VAL A 8 56.85 45.44 -7.73
CA VAL A 8 57.07 44.83 -9.04
C VAL A 8 58.47 45.17 -9.54
N LEU A 9 59.20 44.22 -10.16
CA LEU A 9 60.11 44.54 -11.27
C LEU A 9 60.40 43.33 -12.17
N HIS A 10 60.20 43.55 -13.47
CA HIS A 10 60.79 42.82 -14.60
C HIS A 10 62.32 42.87 -14.57
N VAL A 11 62.97 41.97 -15.35
CA VAL A 11 64.21 42.11 -16.17
C VAL A 11 64.87 40.71 -16.29
N ARG A 12 64.83 40.03 -17.44
CA ARG A 12 65.68 40.10 -18.67
C ARG A 12 66.95 39.21 -18.63
N ALA A 13 66.99 38.28 -19.60
CA ALA A 13 68.15 37.73 -20.35
C ALA A 13 69.31 36.94 -19.68
N GLY A 14 69.61 35.78 -20.29
CA GLY A 14 71.00 35.41 -20.64
C GLY A 14 71.67 34.21 -19.92
N VAL A 15 71.55 33.00 -20.50
CA VAL A 15 72.61 32.00 -20.87
C VAL A 15 73.85 31.92 -19.94
N PRO A 16 74.26 30.73 -19.41
CA PRO A 16 74.94 29.75 -20.27
C PRO A 16 74.71 28.25 -20.01
N VAL A 17 74.84 27.53 -21.13
CA VAL A 17 74.91 26.08 -21.29
C VAL A 17 76.19 25.54 -20.64
N HIS A 18 76.05 24.67 -19.65
CA HIS A 18 77.14 23.84 -19.14
C HIS A 18 76.98 22.39 -19.60
N ARG A 19 77.86 22.00 -20.53
CA ARG A 19 78.21 20.60 -20.81
C ARG A 19 78.66 19.93 -19.50
N ARG A 20 77.91 18.94 -19.01
CA ARG A 20 78.47 17.93 -18.10
C ARG A 20 78.51 16.57 -18.78
N ARG A 21 79.68 15.98 -18.64
CA ARG A 21 80.19 14.76 -19.24
C ARG A 21 79.26 13.57 -19.00
N ARG A 22 79.03 12.79 -20.05
CA ARG A 22 78.61 11.38 -19.95
C ARG A 22 79.59 10.65 -19.03
N ARG A 23 79.09 10.14 -17.91
CA ARG A 23 79.74 9.04 -17.18
C ARG A 23 79.00 7.77 -17.59
N ASP A 24 79.72 6.87 -18.24
CA ASP A 24 79.30 5.50 -18.46
C ASP A 24 79.10 4.83 -17.10
N VAL A 25 77.84 4.61 -16.74
CA VAL A 25 77.48 3.76 -15.62
C VAL A 25 77.23 2.37 -16.20
N ARG A 26 78.20 1.49 -15.96
CA ARG A 26 78.12 0.05 -16.23
C ARG A 26 77.04 -0.55 -15.32
N VAL A 27 75.89 -0.90 -15.89
CA VAL A 27 74.82 -1.64 -15.22
C VAL A 27 75.19 -3.13 -15.21
N PRO A 28 75.27 -3.80 -14.06
CA PRO A 28 75.57 -5.23 -13.99
C PRO A 28 74.35 -6.09 -14.40
N ASP A 29 74.62 -7.12 -15.19
CA ASP A 29 73.65 -8.11 -15.67
C ASP A 29 73.05 -8.91 -14.49
N GLY A 30 71.76 -8.68 -14.22
CA GLY A 30 70.92 -9.51 -13.36
C GLY A 30 70.07 -10.49 -14.19
N PRO A 31 69.78 -11.70 -13.69
CA PRO A 31 69.29 -12.81 -14.49
C PRO A 31 67.88 -12.56 -15.07
N ALA A 32 67.72 -13.00 -16.32
CA ALA A 32 66.49 -13.00 -17.09
C ALA A 32 65.39 -13.80 -16.38
N VAL A 33 64.47 -13.10 -15.72
CA VAL A 33 63.20 -13.69 -15.30
C VAL A 33 62.21 -13.53 -16.45
N ARG A 34 62.13 -14.62 -17.21
CA ARG A 34 61.11 -14.90 -18.22
C ARG A 34 59.75 -14.99 -17.53
N GLY A 35 58.98 -13.90 -17.61
CA GLY A 35 57.60 -13.80 -17.15
C GLY A 35 56.77 -13.16 -18.26
N GLU A 36 56.54 -13.91 -19.33
CA GLU A 36 55.52 -13.59 -20.32
C GLU A 36 54.15 -13.68 -19.64
N VAL A 37 53.61 -12.54 -19.23
CA VAL A 37 52.15 -12.34 -19.20
C VAL A 37 51.89 -11.01 -19.90
N CYS A 38 52.11 -11.00 -21.21
CA CYS A 38 51.33 -10.09 -22.06
C CYS A 38 49.87 -10.57 -21.95
N ALA A 39 49.11 -9.95 -21.03
CA ALA A 39 47.67 -9.93 -21.14
C ALA A 39 47.36 -9.22 -22.46
N GLN A 40 47.20 -10.01 -23.52
CA GLN A 40 46.69 -9.60 -24.81
C GLN A 40 45.33 -8.94 -24.56
N VAL A 41 45.31 -7.61 -24.47
CA VAL A 41 44.08 -6.84 -24.55
C VAL A 41 43.61 -6.99 -25.98
N LYS A 42 42.76 -7.99 -26.22
CA LYS A 42 42.13 -8.21 -27.52
C LYS A 42 41.50 -6.91 -28.00
N GLN A 43 41.90 -6.50 -29.19
CA GLN A 43 41.41 -5.28 -29.86
C GLN A 43 39.88 -5.34 -29.97
N PHE A 44 39.20 -4.22 -29.71
CA PHE A 44 37.74 -4.06 -29.68
C PHE A 44 36.97 -4.54 -30.93
N ARG A 45 37.67 -4.97 -31.99
CA ARG A 45 37.11 -5.35 -33.28
C ARG A 45 36.71 -6.83 -33.39
N GLU A 46 37.08 -7.67 -32.41
CA GLU A 46 36.73 -9.11 -32.36
C GLU A 46 35.74 -9.47 -31.24
N ARG A 47 35.26 -8.49 -30.46
CA ARG A 47 34.22 -8.73 -29.47
C ARG A 47 32.86 -8.71 -30.15
N ASP A 48 32.05 -9.76 -29.90
CA ASP A 48 30.66 -9.79 -30.34
C ASP A 48 29.94 -8.47 -29.96
N PRO A 49 29.21 -7.84 -30.89
CA PRO A 49 28.53 -6.57 -30.62
C PRO A 49 27.33 -6.74 -29.66
N ALA A 50 26.79 -7.96 -29.55
CA ALA A 50 25.65 -8.28 -28.69
C ALA A 50 25.89 -8.00 -27.19
N PRO A 51 26.98 -8.48 -26.55
CA PRO A 51 27.26 -8.17 -25.14
C PRO A 51 27.51 -6.68 -24.89
N ILE A 52 28.09 -5.95 -25.86
CA ILE A 52 28.31 -4.50 -25.73
C ILE A 52 26.97 -3.75 -25.77
N ALA A 53 26.05 -4.15 -26.65
CA ALA A 53 24.70 -3.58 -26.71
C ALA A 53 23.89 -3.86 -25.44
N VAL A 54 23.96 -5.09 -24.91
CA VAL A 54 23.29 -5.46 -23.65
C VAL A 54 23.83 -4.63 -22.48
N ILE A 55 25.15 -4.51 -22.36
CA ILE A 55 25.76 -3.68 -21.30
C ILE A 55 25.34 -2.21 -21.45
N GLY A 56 25.31 -1.68 -22.69
CA GLY A 56 24.84 -0.32 -22.95
C GLY A 56 23.38 -0.09 -22.56
N VAL A 57 22.48 -1.03 -22.91
CA VAL A 57 21.06 -0.97 -22.53
C VAL A 57 20.90 -1.07 -21.02
N VAL A 58 21.61 -2.00 -20.36
CA VAL A 58 21.56 -2.15 -18.89
C VAL A 58 22.06 -0.89 -18.19
N LEU A 59 23.18 -0.31 -18.63
CA LEU A 59 23.69 0.94 -18.07
C LEU A 59 22.72 2.11 -18.28
N THR A 60 22.08 2.18 -19.44
CA THR A 60 21.07 3.22 -19.73
C THR A 60 19.84 3.03 -18.84
N LEU A 61 19.37 1.79 -18.65
CA LEU A 61 18.27 1.46 -17.74
C LEU A 61 18.61 1.83 -16.29
N ILE A 62 19.81 1.50 -15.82
CA ILE A 62 20.29 1.88 -14.48
C ILE A 62 20.33 3.41 -14.35
N ALA A 63 20.82 4.13 -15.37
CA ALA A 63 20.86 5.58 -15.36
C ALA A 63 19.44 6.20 -15.34
N VAL A 64 18.48 5.64 -16.08
CA VAL A 64 17.07 6.08 -16.06
C VAL A 64 16.44 5.82 -14.69
N VAL A 65 16.63 4.62 -14.12
CA VAL A 65 16.12 4.29 -12.78
C VAL A 65 16.74 5.19 -11.71
N ALA A 66 18.04 5.45 -11.80
CA ALA A 66 18.74 6.36 -10.89
C ALA A 66 18.25 7.82 -11.05
N ALA A 67 17.97 8.27 -12.26
CA ALA A 67 17.41 9.59 -12.51
C ALA A 67 15.96 9.72 -12.02
N LEU A 68 15.15 8.66 -12.15
CA LEU A 68 13.78 8.61 -11.62
C LEU A 68 13.72 8.48 -10.09
N GLN A 69 14.78 7.98 -9.46
CA GLN A 69 14.92 7.88 -8.00
C GLN A 69 15.93 8.89 -7.43
N TYR A 70 16.17 10.01 -8.12
CA TYR A 70 17.13 11.01 -7.67
C TYR A 70 16.85 11.51 -6.25
N ASP A 71 15.56 11.67 -5.90
CA ASP A 71 15.10 12.12 -4.57
C ASP A 71 15.35 11.11 -3.43
N ARG A 72 15.84 9.90 -3.74
CA ARG A 72 16.16 8.84 -2.75
C ARG A 72 17.65 8.49 -2.70
N LEU A 73 18.51 9.23 -3.41
CA LEU A 73 19.95 8.94 -3.46
C LEU A 73 20.68 9.65 -2.30
N PRO A 74 21.28 8.91 -1.34
CA PRO A 74 21.88 9.45 -0.10
C PRO A 74 23.24 10.17 -0.32
N LEU A 75 23.49 10.66 -1.53
CA LEU A 75 24.74 11.30 -1.93
C LEU A 75 24.57 12.80 -2.23
N PHE A 76 23.33 13.31 -2.23
CA PHE A 76 22.99 14.70 -2.56
C PHE A 76 22.05 15.36 -1.53
N ASP A 77 22.13 14.95 -0.26
CA ASP A 77 21.25 15.48 0.78
C ASP A 77 21.76 16.85 1.25
N GLY A 78 21.26 17.91 0.63
CA GLY A 78 21.34 19.29 1.13
C GLY A 78 20.20 19.62 2.09
N THR A 79 19.73 18.60 2.82
CA THR A 79 18.55 18.65 3.68
C THR A 79 18.89 17.95 4.98
N ASP A 80 18.76 18.67 6.10
CA ASP A 80 18.91 18.11 7.44
C ASP A 80 17.58 17.47 7.87
N THR A 81 17.60 16.18 8.18
CA THR A 81 16.42 15.47 8.72
C THR A 81 16.26 15.69 10.22
N TYR A 82 15.05 16.01 10.68
CA TYR A 82 14.67 16.17 12.08
C TYR A 82 13.42 15.35 12.43
N GLN A 83 13.16 15.20 13.73
CA GLN A 83 11.99 14.49 14.25
C GLN A 83 11.22 15.38 15.23
N ALA A 84 9.90 15.24 15.28
CA ALA A 84 9.04 15.88 16.27
C ALA A 84 7.98 14.91 16.78
N ASP A 85 7.79 14.85 18.10
CA ASP A 85 6.79 13.99 18.74
C ASP A 85 5.53 14.81 19.03
N PHE A 86 4.40 14.46 18.42
CA PHE A 86 3.08 15.08 18.63
C PHE A 86 2.15 14.17 19.42
N ALA A 87 1.14 14.74 20.08
CA ALA A 87 0.08 13.95 20.70
C ALA A 87 -0.79 13.29 19.62
N GLU A 88 -1.09 14.06 18.58
CA GLU A 88 -1.87 13.66 17.42
C GLU A 88 -1.33 14.36 16.15
N ALA A 89 -1.35 13.67 15.01
CA ALA A 89 -0.91 14.19 13.72
C ALA A 89 -2.07 14.55 12.77
N GLY A 90 -3.28 14.78 13.29
CA GLY A 90 -4.54 14.85 12.54
C GLY A 90 -4.46 15.63 11.22
N GLY A 91 -4.63 14.91 10.10
CA GLY A 91 -4.63 15.44 8.74
C GLY A 91 -3.26 15.79 8.14
N LEU A 92 -2.14 15.55 8.84
CA LEU A 92 -0.79 15.71 8.30
C LEU A 92 -0.42 14.47 7.47
N GLU A 93 0.11 14.68 6.27
CA GLU A 93 0.51 13.64 5.33
C GLU A 93 2.01 13.70 5.00
N VAL A 94 2.53 12.61 4.43
CA VAL A 94 3.90 12.57 3.91
C VAL A 94 3.94 13.36 2.61
N GLY A 95 4.88 14.30 2.52
CA GLY A 95 4.97 15.26 1.42
C GLY A 95 4.44 16.66 1.76
N ASP A 96 3.76 16.82 2.90
CA ASP A 96 3.29 18.13 3.36
C ASP A 96 4.45 19.11 3.59
N ASP A 97 4.19 20.38 3.35
CA ASP A 97 5.19 21.44 3.47
C ASP A 97 5.60 21.67 4.93
N VAL A 98 6.91 21.83 5.13
CA VAL A 98 7.50 22.30 6.38
C VAL A 98 7.85 23.76 6.20
N SER A 99 7.33 24.61 7.08
CA SER A 99 7.52 26.05 7.01
C SER A 99 8.24 26.61 8.23
N VAL A 100 9.11 27.60 8.00
CA VAL A 100 9.75 28.39 9.06
C VAL A 100 9.46 29.85 8.80
N SER A 101 8.87 30.54 9.78
CA SER A 101 8.41 31.93 9.64
C SER A 101 7.47 32.16 8.42
N GLY A 102 6.69 31.13 8.06
CA GLY A 102 5.73 31.17 6.95
C GLY A 102 6.32 30.93 5.56
N MET A 103 7.62 30.62 5.45
CA MET A 103 8.26 30.19 4.20
C MET A 103 8.45 28.67 4.20
N ALA A 104 8.10 27.99 3.12
CA ALA A 104 8.39 26.57 2.95
C ALA A 104 9.91 26.38 2.84
N VAL A 105 10.44 25.47 3.67
CA VAL A 105 11.87 25.19 3.83
C VAL A 105 12.16 23.69 3.87
N GLY A 106 11.20 22.85 3.47
CA GLY A 106 11.34 21.41 3.51
C GLY A 106 10.01 20.68 3.44
N THR A 107 10.03 19.37 3.68
CA THR A 107 8.86 18.50 3.53
C THR A 107 8.83 17.41 4.60
N VAL A 108 7.62 16.92 4.89
CA VAL A 108 7.41 15.79 5.79
C VAL A 108 7.83 14.50 5.06
N GLU A 109 8.77 13.76 5.64
CA GLU A 109 9.34 12.53 5.06
C GLU A 109 8.64 11.26 5.57
N GLY A 110 8.08 11.30 6.78
CA GLY A 110 7.45 10.12 7.37
C GLY A 110 6.72 10.37 8.67
N ILE A 111 5.64 9.63 8.89
CA ILE A 111 4.82 9.71 10.10
C ILE A 111 4.74 8.30 10.69
N ARG A 112 5.04 8.15 11.98
CA ARG A 112 5.04 6.85 12.66
C ARG A 112 4.42 6.95 14.04
N LEU A 113 3.50 6.04 14.36
CA LEU A 113 2.94 5.93 15.71
C LEU A 113 3.99 5.37 16.69
N ARG A 114 4.09 5.98 17.87
CA ARG A 114 5.00 5.65 18.96
C ARG A 114 4.21 5.54 20.27
N GLY A 115 3.54 4.40 20.46
CA GLY A 115 2.72 4.16 21.66
C GLY A 115 1.53 5.11 21.67
N THR A 116 1.55 6.13 22.55
CA THR A 116 0.51 7.15 22.70
C THR A 116 0.84 8.48 22.03
N SER A 117 1.94 8.57 21.29
CA SER A 117 2.33 9.76 20.53
C SER A 117 2.62 9.42 19.08
N VAL A 118 2.63 10.43 18.21
CA VAL A 118 2.98 10.32 16.79
C VAL A 118 4.32 11.00 16.55
N ARG A 119 5.28 10.26 16.00
CA ARG A 119 6.57 10.80 15.58
C ARG A 119 6.54 11.17 14.11
N VAL A 120 6.71 12.46 13.84
CA VAL A 120 6.84 13.02 12.49
C VAL A 120 8.33 13.19 12.19
N THR A 121 8.77 12.70 11.05
CA THR A 121 10.12 12.87 10.47
C THR A 121 9.99 13.84 9.30
N PHE A 122 10.82 14.87 9.28
CA PHE A 122 10.74 15.92 8.28
C PHE A 122 12.13 16.44 7.93
N GLY A 123 12.32 16.78 6.65
CA GLY A 123 13.54 17.39 6.13
C GLY A 123 13.46 18.90 6.19
N VAL A 124 14.59 19.56 6.41
CA VAL A 124 14.74 21.02 6.33
C VAL A 124 15.95 21.37 5.46
N ASP A 125 15.77 22.28 4.51
CA ASP A 125 16.80 22.74 3.58
C ASP A 125 18.03 23.34 4.27
N ASP A 126 19.18 23.17 3.62
CA ASP A 126 20.47 23.74 4.03
C ASP A 126 20.37 25.25 4.27
N GLY A 127 20.64 25.67 5.52
CA GLY A 127 20.70 27.08 5.91
C GLY A 127 19.77 27.46 7.05
N VAL A 128 18.82 26.61 7.41
CA VAL A 128 17.96 26.79 8.59
C VAL A 128 18.55 26.01 9.77
N ARG A 129 18.94 26.73 10.82
CA ARG A 129 19.43 26.11 12.06
C ARG A 129 18.30 25.99 13.07
N LEU A 130 17.99 24.75 13.46
CA LEU A 130 17.07 24.48 14.55
C LEU A 130 17.83 24.47 15.87
N GLY A 131 17.36 25.26 16.84
CA GLY A 131 17.89 25.30 18.20
C GLY A 131 17.26 24.22 19.10
N ARG A 132 17.79 24.02 20.30
CA ARG A 132 17.27 22.99 21.23
C ARG A 132 15.86 23.23 21.73
N ASP A 133 15.41 24.49 21.77
CA ASP A 133 14.07 24.87 22.22
C ASP A 133 13.11 25.11 21.05
N THR A 134 13.49 24.66 19.85
CA THR A 134 12.66 24.74 18.65
C THR A 134 11.28 24.15 18.92
N ARG A 135 10.25 24.86 18.48
CA ARG A 135 8.86 24.43 18.58
C ARG A 135 8.33 24.00 17.22
N ALA A 136 7.42 23.03 17.20
CA ALA A 136 6.75 22.59 15.98
C ALA A 136 5.24 22.56 16.19
N ALA A 137 4.47 23.01 15.20
CA ALA A 137 3.01 23.02 15.27
C ALA A 137 2.43 22.51 13.95
N ILE A 138 1.42 21.64 14.01
CA ILE A 138 0.67 21.26 12.82
C ILE A 138 -0.41 22.32 12.60
N THR A 139 -0.35 22.99 11.46
CA THR A 139 -1.24 24.12 11.12
C THR A 139 -1.95 23.87 9.79
N THR A 140 -3.12 24.47 9.62
CA THR A 140 -3.80 24.46 8.33
C THR A 140 -3.15 25.48 7.39
N VAL A 141 -2.65 25.03 6.25
CA VAL A 141 -1.96 25.86 5.26
C VAL A 141 -2.87 26.31 4.11
N SER A 142 -3.96 25.59 3.83
CA SER A 142 -4.88 25.92 2.74
C SER A 142 -6.32 26.14 3.20
N ALA A 143 -7.10 26.86 2.38
CA ALA A 143 -8.53 27.06 2.62
C ALA A 143 -9.36 25.77 2.47
N LEU A 144 -8.78 24.72 1.84
CA LEU A 144 -9.39 23.42 1.69
C LEU A 144 -9.11 22.49 2.88
N GLY A 145 -8.26 22.91 3.82
CA GLY A 145 -7.98 22.15 5.05
C GLY A 145 -6.64 21.42 5.03
N ASP A 146 -5.83 21.57 3.99
CA ASP A 146 -4.51 20.92 3.90
C ASP A 146 -3.67 21.31 5.11
N ARG A 147 -2.94 20.34 5.67
CA ARG A 147 -2.08 20.54 6.83
C ARG A 147 -0.64 20.77 6.38
N GLY A 148 0.12 21.34 7.29
CA GLY A 148 1.55 21.55 7.13
C GLY A 148 2.22 21.73 8.47
N LEU A 149 3.54 21.55 8.49
CA LEU A 149 4.34 21.63 9.71
C LEU A 149 4.95 23.02 9.83
N ALA A 150 4.56 23.79 10.84
CA ALA A 150 5.17 25.08 11.16
C ALA A 150 6.25 24.90 12.23
N VAL A 151 7.50 25.14 11.87
CA VAL A 151 8.67 25.04 12.75
C VAL A 151 9.12 26.45 13.16
N THR A 152 9.28 26.67 14.46
CA THR A 152 9.77 27.92 15.04
C THR A 152 11.09 27.66 15.74
N PRO A 153 12.24 27.98 15.11
CA PRO A 153 13.55 27.83 15.72
C PRO A 153 13.67 28.66 16.99
N ASP A 154 14.15 28.07 18.09
CA ASP A 154 14.36 28.77 19.36
C ASP A 154 15.44 28.05 20.20
N GLY A 155 15.98 28.76 21.19
CA GLY A 155 16.96 28.22 22.15
C GLY A 155 18.43 28.28 21.71
N PRO A 156 19.37 28.19 22.67
CA PRO A 156 20.80 28.08 22.39
C PRO A 156 21.18 26.68 21.88
N ASP A 157 22.30 26.60 21.15
CA ASP A 157 22.87 25.39 20.54
C ASP A 157 21.99 24.74 19.46
N SER A 158 22.62 24.03 18.53
CA SER A 158 21.89 23.32 17.47
C SER A 158 21.28 22.02 18.02
N LEU A 159 20.06 21.72 17.58
CA LEU A 159 19.39 20.44 17.82
C LEU A 159 20.17 19.27 17.19
N GLY A 160 20.97 19.54 16.15
CA GLY A 160 21.77 18.57 15.41
C GLY A 160 20.94 17.71 14.45
N PRO A 161 21.57 17.12 13.42
CA PRO A 161 20.87 16.26 12.47
C PRO A 161 20.30 15.03 13.18
N GLY A 162 19.05 14.69 12.88
CA GLY A 162 18.29 13.62 13.51
C GLY A 162 17.77 13.94 14.92
N GLY A 163 17.95 15.17 15.39
CA GLY A 163 17.46 15.58 16.71
C GLY A 163 15.94 15.59 16.80
N VAL A 164 15.43 15.37 18.02
CA VAL A 164 14.00 15.20 18.30
C VAL A 164 13.46 16.40 19.06
N ILE A 165 12.42 17.03 18.53
CA ILE A 165 11.60 18.03 19.22
C ILE A 165 10.64 17.27 20.15
N PRO A 166 10.75 17.46 21.48
CA PRO A 166 9.93 16.73 22.45
C PRO A 166 8.48 17.22 22.43
N LEU A 167 7.56 16.39 22.94
CA LEU A 167 6.13 16.66 23.01
C LEU A 167 5.80 18.03 23.62
N ASP A 168 6.52 18.43 24.67
CA ASP A 168 6.35 19.73 25.36
C ASP A 168 6.58 20.95 24.44
N ASN A 169 7.35 20.77 23.37
CA ASN A 169 7.64 21.79 22.36
C ASN A 169 6.83 21.60 21.07
N THR A 170 5.86 20.70 21.07
CA THR A 170 4.98 20.47 19.91
C THR A 170 3.54 20.88 20.18
N ARG A 171 2.81 21.22 19.13
CA ARG A 171 1.37 21.50 19.19
C ARG A 171 0.63 20.75 18.09
N SER A 172 -0.26 19.86 18.49
CA SER A 172 -1.22 19.20 17.61
C SER A 172 -2.27 20.20 17.09
N PRO A 173 -2.95 19.89 15.97
CA PRO A 173 -3.96 20.77 15.41
C PRO A 173 -5.09 21.01 16.43
N TYR A 174 -5.61 22.23 16.50
CA TYR A 174 -6.84 22.50 17.25
C TYR A 174 -8.00 21.75 16.59
N SER A 175 -8.63 20.83 17.33
CA SER A 175 -9.90 20.24 16.92
C SER A 175 -11.08 21.11 17.35
N LEU A 176 -12.18 21.08 16.58
CA LEU A 176 -13.44 21.68 17.02
C LEU A 176 -13.91 21.03 18.33
N THR A 177 -13.64 19.74 18.51
CA THR A 177 -13.93 19.00 19.73
C THR A 177 -13.18 19.59 20.94
N ASP A 178 -11.92 20.02 20.76
CA ASP A 178 -11.16 20.69 21.84
C ASP A 178 -11.73 22.06 22.19
N ALA A 179 -12.16 22.83 21.18
CA ALA A 179 -12.74 24.15 21.38
C ALA A 179 -14.10 24.06 22.10
N LEU A 180 -14.94 23.08 21.73
CA LEU A 180 -16.22 22.84 22.40
C LEU A 180 -16.04 22.24 23.79
N GLY A 181 -15.04 21.37 23.99
CA GLY A 181 -14.65 20.85 25.29
C GLY A 181 -14.18 21.95 26.22
N GLN A 182 -13.24 22.81 25.79
CA GLN A 182 -12.78 23.95 26.58
C GLN A 182 -13.89 24.97 26.87
N LEU A 183 -14.82 25.19 25.93
CA LEU A 183 -15.99 26.02 26.19
C LEU A 183 -16.89 25.39 27.27
N SER A 184 -17.12 24.08 27.19
CA SER A 184 -17.91 23.33 28.18
C SER A 184 -17.23 23.39 29.57
N ASP A 185 -15.92 23.14 29.63
CA ASP A 185 -15.12 23.26 30.85
C ASP A 185 -15.12 24.68 31.42
N THR A 186 -15.08 25.70 30.56
CA THR A 186 -15.12 27.11 31.00
C THR A 186 -16.51 27.50 31.50
N VAL A 187 -17.57 26.99 30.88
CA VAL A 187 -18.95 27.19 31.33
C VAL A 187 -19.20 26.47 32.65
N ASP A 188 -18.64 25.28 32.84
CA ASP A 188 -18.71 24.53 34.10
C ASP A 188 -17.82 25.13 35.20
N ALA A 189 -16.69 25.72 34.84
CA ALA A 189 -15.81 26.45 35.76
C ALA A 189 -16.32 27.86 36.12
N THR A 190 -17.30 28.39 35.38
CA THR A 190 -17.98 29.65 35.74
C THR A 190 -19.00 29.36 36.82
N ASP A 191 -18.51 29.35 38.06
CA ASP A 191 -19.23 29.03 39.29
C ASP A 191 -20.40 30.01 39.52
N THR A 192 -21.58 29.64 39.00
CA THR A 192 -22.85 30.37 39.17
C THR A 192 -23.22 30.52 40.64
N ALA A 193 -22.76 29.62 41.53
CA ALA A 193 -22.97 29.74 42.96
C ALA A 193 -22.16 30.88 43.58
N ARG A 194 -20.90 31.09 43.13
CA ARG A 194 -20.10 32.25 43.56
C ARG A 194 -20.65 33.58 43.06
N LEU A 195 -21.23 33.59 41.86
CA LEU A 195 -21.90 34.77 41.32
C LEU A 195 -23.17 35.10 42.12
N ASP A 196 -23.99 34.10 42.41
CA ASP A 196 -25.20 34.25 43.23
C ASP A 196 -24.87 34.67 44.68
N GLU A 197 -23.84 34.08 45.30
CA GLU A 197 -23.36 34.46 46.65
C GLU A 197 -22.88 35.92 46.67
N SER A 198 -22.14 36.35 45.66
CA SER A 198 -21.63 37.73 45.54
C SER A 198 -22.77 38.73 45.32
N LEU A 199 -23.73 38.41 44.45
CA LEU A 199 -24.90 39.25 44.19
C LEU A 199 -25.84 39.31 45.39
N ARG A 200 -26.01 38.21 46.11
CA ARG A 200 -26.78 38.14 47.35
C ARG A 200 -26.15 39.00 48.43
N THR A 201 -24.84 38.88 48.65
CA THR A 201 -24.10 39.70 49.62
C THR A 201 -24.18 41.18 49.28
N LEU A 202 -24.10 41.53 48.00
CA LEU A 202 -24.19 42.92 47.53
C LEU A 202 -25.61 43.48 47.71
N SER A 203 -26.64 42.67 47.46
CA SER A 203 -28.04 43.02 47.67
C SER A 203 -28.38 43.18 49.15
N GLU A 204 -27.90 42.29 50.02
CA GLU A 204 -28.06 42.39 51.48
C GLU A 204 -27.35 43.63 52.05
N THR A 205 -26.15 43.93 51.55
CA THR A 205 -25.37 45.11 51.97
C THR A 205 -26.02 46.41 51.49
N MET A 206 -26.60 46.47 50.28
CA MET A 206 -27.29 47.67 49.79
C MET A 206 -28.69 47.85 50.38
N ALA A 207 -29.44 46.76 50.64
CA ALA A 207 -30.74 46.81 51.31
C ALA A 207 -30.63 47.34 52.75
N ALA A 208 -29.48 47.13 53.40
CA ALA A 208 -29.17 47.73 54.70
C ALA A 208 -28.91 49.25 54.64
N VAL A 209 -28.67 49.83 53.46
CA VAL A 209 -28.26 51.24 53.28
C VAL A 209 -29.43 52.17 52.92
N ASP A 210 -30.41 51.75 52.09
CA ASP A 210 -31.62 52.57 51.81
C ASP A 210 -32.82 51.71 51.30
N PRO A 211 -33.98 51.71 52.00
CA PRO A 211 -35.17 50.95 51.61
C PRO A 211 -35.84 51.38 50.29
N ARG A 212 -35.38 52.48 49.65
CA ARG A 212 -35.93 52.95 48.37
C ARG A 212 -35.33 52.22 47.16
N MET A 213 -34.24 51.47 47.33
CA MET A 213 -33.56 50.74 46.24
C MET A 213 -34.11 49.33 45.96
N ASP A 214 -34.99 48.82 46.83
CA ASP A 214 -35.48 47.43 46.80
C ASP A 214 -36.04 47.01 45.42
N ARG A 215 -36.81 47.86 44.75
CA ARG A 215 -37.42 47.48 43.45
C ARG A 215 -36.41 47.33 42.31
N ALA A 216 -35.31 48.10 42.33
CA ALA A 216 -34.28 48.00 41.31
C ALA A 216 -33.42 46.74 41.53
N LEU A 217 -33.09 46.45 42.80
CA LEU A 217 -32.36 45.25 43.20
C LEU A 217 -33.16 43.97 42.95
N ASP A 218 -34.46 44.00 43.21
CA ASP A 218 -35.39 42.91 42.91
C ASP A 218 -35.52 42.64 41.39
N GLY A 219 -35.35 43.69 40.57
CA GLY A 219 -35.22 43.57 39.11
C GLY A 219 -33.92 42.88 38.68
N VAL A 220 -32.79 43.24 39.28
CA VAL A 220 -31.48 42.61 39.00
C VAL A 220 -31.43 41.17 39.51
N ALA A 221 -31.98 40.89 40.69
CA ALA A 221 -32.10 39.54 41.23
C ALA A 221 -32.95 38.64 40.32
N ARG A 222 -34.11 39.13 39.85
CA ARG A 222 -34.94 38.40 38.86
C ARG A 222 -34.24 38.17 37.53
N LEU A 223 -33.45 39.15 37.05
CA LEU A 223 -32.68 38.98 35.82
C LEU A 223 -31.57 37.94 36.02
N SER A 224 -30.82 38.01 37.12
CA SER A 224 -29.80 37.01 37.48
C SER A 224 -30.40 35.62 37.57
N GLN A 225 -31.56 35.50 38.21
CA GLN A 225 -32.27 34.22 38.34
C GLN A 225 -32.81 33.71 36.99
N THR A 226 -33.21 34.61 36.09
CA THR A 226 -33.59 34.25 34.71
C THR A 226 -32.38 33.76 33.91
N VAL A 227 -31.22 34.41 34.04
CA VAL A 227 -29.98 33.99 33.39
C VAL A 227 -29.50 32.64 33.94
N SER A 228 -29.48 32.49 35.27
CA SER A 228 -29.16 31.23 35.95
C SER A 228 -30.13 30.10 35.56
N SER A 229 -31.43 30.38 35.41
CA SER A 229 -32.41 29.39 34.94
C SER A 229 -32.22 28.95 33.48
N ARG A 230 -31.52 29.76 32.66
CA ARG A 230 -31.22 29.45 31.26
C ARG A 230 -29.88 28.74 31.08
N ASP A 231 -29.08 28.68 32.14
CA ASP A 231 -27.80 27.97 32.18
C ASP A 231 -27.98 26.49 31.84
N GLU A 232 -29.02 25.85 32.37
CA GLU A 232 -29.36 24.46 32.07
C GLU A 232 -29.78 24.25 30.61
N SER A 233 -30.44 25.23 29.99
CA SER A 233 -30.79 25.19 28.57
C SER A 233 -29.57 25.40 27.65
N LEU A 234 -28.61 26.21 28.08
CA LEU A 234 -27.33 26.41 27.37
C LEU A 234 -26.45 25.17 27.47
N ARG A 235 -26.32 24.55 28.66
CA ARG A 235 -25.63 23.27 28.84
C ARG A 235 -26.23 22.18 27.96
N ALA A 236 -27.57 22.05 27.97
CA ALA A 236 -28.26 21.06 27.13
C ALA A 236 -28.07 21.29 25.62
N LEU A 237 -27.87 22.53 25.16
CA LEU A 237 -27.56 22.82 23.75
C LEU A 237 -26.11 22.48 23.41
N LEU A 238 -25.17 22.78 24.30
CA LEU A 238 -23.75 22.44 24.13
C LEU A 238 -23.54 20.93 24.14
N ASP A 239 -24.19 20.21 25.06
CA ASP A 239 -24.14 18.74 25.09
C ASP A 239 -24.64 18.11 23.79
N ARG A 240 -25.76 18.61 23.26
CA ARG A 240 -26.29 18.13 21.97
C ARG A 240 -25.38 18.47 20.80
N ALA A 241 -24.70 19.61 20.83
CA ALA A 241 -23.72 19.97 19.80
C ALA A 241 -22.48 19.07 19.86
N ASN A 242 -22.02 18.73 21.06
CA ASN A 242 -20.94 17.76 21.28
C ASN A 242 -21.33 16.37 20.79
N GLU A 243 -22.55 15.90 21.10
CA GLU A 243 -23.07 14.62 20.64
C GLU A 243 -23.12 14.53 19.11
N VAL A 244 -23.60 15.58 18.44
CA VAL A 244 -23.62 15.63 16.96
C VAL A 244 -22.21 15.66 16.37
N THR A 245 -21.29 16.42 16.97
CA THR A 245 -19.89 16.48 16.52
C THR A 245 -19.20 15.13 16.69
N ALA A 246 -19.41 14.44 17.81
CA ALA A 246 -18.88 13.10 18.05
C ALA A 246 -19.43 12.05 17.06
N ILE A 247 -20.72 12.15 16.69
CA ILE A 247 -21.31 11.31 15.64
C ILE A 247 -20.64 11.59 14.28
N LEU A 248 -20.32 12.86 13.99
CA LEU A 248 -19.63 13.23 12.76
C LEU A 248 -18.20 12.69 12.72
N GLU A 249 -17.45 12.83 13.82
CA GLU A 249 -16.09 12.30 13.99
C GLU A 249 -16.07 10.77 13.81
N HIS A 250 -16.97 10.06 14.50
CA HIS A 250 -17.07 8.61 14.36
C HIS A 250 -17.48 8.15 12.95
N ARG A 251 -18.25 8.96 12.21
CA ARG A 251 -18.57 8.70 10.80
C ARG A 251 -17.37 8.94 9.90
N SER A 252 -16.54 9.94 10.17
CA SER A 252 -15.30 10.17 9.42
C SER A 252 -14.34 9.00 9.58
N ASP A 253 -14.15 8.49 10.80
CA ASP A 253 -13.34 7.28 11.06
C ASP A 253 -13.85 6.05 10.29
N GLN A 254 -15.18 5.89 10.23
CA GLN A 254 -15.81 4.81 9.46
C GLN A 254 -15.62 5.00 7.95
N MET A 255 -15.60 6.23 7.44
CA MET A 255 -15.31 6.50 6.02
C MET A 255 -13.85 6.19 5.69
N ASP A 256 -12.91 6.57 6.56
CA ASP A 256 -11.49 6.21 6.40
C ASP A 256 -11.29 4.69 6.46
N ALA A 257 -11.96 4.00 7.38
CA ALA A 257 -11.93 2.54 7.44
C ALA A 257 -12.48 1.91 6.15
N LEU A 258 -13.57 2.45 5.59
CA LEU A 258 -14.10 2.01 4.30
C LEU A 258 -13.14 2.26 3.13
N LEU A 259 -12.38 3.35 3.15
CA LEU A 259 -11.36 3.64 2.14
C LEU A 259 -10.17 2.69 2.25
N VAL A 260 -9.72 2.39 3.47
CA VAL A 260 -8.68 1.37 3.74
C VAL A 260 -9.16 -0.02 3.31
N ASP A 261 -10.40 -0.38 3.64
CA ASP A 261 -11.00 -1.65 3.23
C ASP A 261 -11.16 -1.74 1.70
N ALA A 262 -11.46 -0.63 1.03
CA ALA A 262 -11.50 -0.58 -0.43
C ALA A 262 -10.12 -0.87 -1.05
N ASP A 263 -9.04 -0.35 -0.47
CA ASP A 263 -7.68 -0.64 -0.94
C ASP A 263 -7.32 -2.13 -0.73
N LEU A 264 -7.73 -2.72 0.40
CA LEU A 264 -7.59 -4.16 0.66
C LEU A 264 -8.37 -5.01 -0.36
N ILE A 265 -9.60 -4.61 -0.70
CA ILE A 265 -10.42 -5.29 -1.70
C ILE A 265 -9.79 -5.16 -3.10
N LEU A 266 -9.28 -3.99 -3.46
CA LEU A 266 -8.60 -3.75 -4.73
C LEU A 266 -7.28 -4.54 -4.82
N GLY A 267 -6.54 -4.66 -3.72
CA GLY A 267 -5.36 -5.51 -3.61
C GLY A 267 -5.68 -7.00 -3.80
N GLU A 268 -6.74 -7.51 -3.15
CA GLU A 268 -7.19 -8.90 -3.33
C GLU A 268 -7.73 -9.17 -4.74
N LEU A 269 -8.39 -8.19 -5.37
CA LEU A 269 -8.81 -8.26 -6.77
C LEU A 269 -7.61 -8.34 -7.73
N GLN A 270 -6.57 -7.55 -7.50
CA GLN A 270 -5.33 -7.62 -8.29
C GLN A 270 -4.64 -8.98 -8.11
N ARG A 271 -4.52 -9.46 -6.87
CA ARG A 271 -3.94 -10.78 -6.56
C ARG A 271 -4.69 -11.92 -7.27
N ARG A 272 -6.03 -11.89 -7.25
CA ARG A 272 -6.86 -12.87 -7.95
C ARG A 272 -6.72 -12.79 -9.47
N ARG A 273 -6.55 -11.59 -10.02
CA ARG A 273 -6.29 -11.40 -11.45
C ARG A 273 -4.97 -12.06 -11.86
N ASP A 274 -3.92 -11.91 -11.05
CA ASP A 274 -2.62 -12.53 -11.30
C ASP A 274 -2.68 -14.06 -11.18
N ASP A 275 -3.40 -14.58 -10.19
CA ASP A 275 -3.64 -16.03 -10.03
C ASP A 275 -4.38 -16.61 -11.26
N ILE A 276 -5.40 -15.90 -11.78
CA ILE A 276 -6.12 -16.29 -13.01
C ILE A 276 -5.21 -16.22 -14.23
N ALA A 277 -4.37 -15.19 -14.36
CA ALA A 277 -3.41 -15.08 -15.46
C ALA A 277 -2.40 -16.23 -15.44
N GLY A 278 -1.92 -16.62 -14.26
CA GLY A 278 -1.07 -17.79 -14.07
C GLY A 278 -1.77 -19.10 -14.45
N LEU A 279 -3.04 -19.27 -14.08
CA LEU A 279 -3.83 -20.45 -14.46
C LEU A 279 -4.00 -20.54 -15.98
N ILE A 280 -4.29 -19.43 -16.66
CA ILE A 280 -4.44 -19.38 -18.13
C ILE A 280 -3.12 -19.75 -18.81
N ALA A 281 -1.98 -19.23 -18.34
CA ALA A 281 -0.66 -19.58 -18.87
C ALA A 281 -0.33 -21.07 -18.69
N ASN A 282 -0.72 -21.65 -17.55
CA ASN A 282 -0.53 -23.09 -17.29
C ASN A 282 -1.42 -23.97 -18.19
N VAL A 283 -2.66 -23.54 -18.48
CA VAL A 283 -3.55 -24.23 -19.41
C VAL A 283 -3.01 -24.17 -20.84
N ASP A 284 -2.46 -23.04 -21.27
CA ASP A 284 -1.83 -22.90 -22.59
C ASP A 284 -0.61 -23.82 -22.73
N THR A 285 0.20 -23.90 -21.65
CA THR A 285 1.34 -24.82 -21.56
C THR A 285 0.89 -26.28 -21.62
N LEU A 286 -0.18 -26.64 -20.90
CA LEU A 286 -0.75 -27.99 -20.91
C LEU A 286 -1.35 -28.35 -22.28
N SER A 287 -2.07 -27.42 -22.93
CA SER A 287 -2.59 -27.60 -24.29
C SER A 287 -1.46 -27.78 -25.30
N THR A 288 -0.36 -27.04 -25.17
CA THR A 288 0.82 -27.19 -26.03
C THR A 288 1.48 -28.55 -25.82
N GLN A 289 1.60 -29.00 -24.56
CA GLN A 289 2.11 -30.34 -24.22
C GLN A 289 1.19 -31.46 -24.71
N LEU A 290 -0.13 -31.29 -24.61
CA LEU A 290 -1.12 -32.24 -25.13
C LEU A 290 -1.11 -32.28 -26.66
N THR A 291 -0.93 -31.13 -27.32
CA THR A 291 -0.81 -31.08 -28.78
C THR A 291 0.49 -31.72 -29.26
N GLY A 292 1.59 -31.52 -28.51
CA GLY A 292 2.85 -32.24 -28.72
C GLY A 292 2.69 -33.74 -28.52
N LEU A 293 2.01 -34.16 -27.45
CA LEU A 293 1.72 -35.57 -27.17
C LEU A 293 0.82 -36.21 -28.25
N VAL A 294 -0.18 -35.48 -28.76
CA VAL A 294 -1.07 -35.94 -29.83
C VAL A 294 -0.33 -36.02 -31.17
N ALA A 295 0.56 -35.07 -31.47
CA ALA A 295 1.44 -35.12 -32.64
C ALA A 295 2.43 -36.29 -32.55
N ASP A 296 2.97 -36.58 -31.35
CA ASP A 296 3.85 -37.73 -31.12
C ASP A 296 3.08 -39.07 -31.12
N THR A 297 1.74 -39.05 -31.00
CA THR A 297 0.85 -40.24 -30.93
C THR A 297 0.06 -40.46 -32.23
N GLU A 298 0.43 -39.78 -33.32
CA GLU A 298 -0.24 -39.88 -34.63
C GLU A 298 -0.28 -41.33 -35.18
N ASP A 299 0.74 -42.14 -34.88
CA ASP A 299 0.82 -43.55 -35.26
C ASP A 299 -0.14 -44.47 -34.47
N SER A 300 -0.62 -44.03 -33.30
CA SER A 300 -1.51 -44.83 -32.44
C SER A 300 -3.00 -44.52 -32.66
N LEU A 301 -3.32 -43.32 -33.16
CA LEU A 301 -4.71 -42.87 -33.40
C LEU A 301 -5.28 -43.37 -34.72
N LYS A 302 -4.44 -43.59 -35.72
CA LYS A 302 -4.83 -44.08 -37.05
C LYS A 302 -5.63 -45.40 -37.04
N PRO A 303 -5.23 -46.47 -36.31
CA PRO A 303 -6.03 -47.69 -36.24
C PRO A 303 -7.33 -47.54 -35.43
N THR A 304 -7.42 -46.54 -34.54
CA THR A 304 -8.62 -46.28 -33.74
C THR A 304 -9.68 -45.56 -34.57
N LEU A 305 -9.28 -44.60 -35.40
CA LEU A 305 -10.18 -43.93 -36.34
C LEU A 305 -10.69 -44.89 -37.43
N GLN A 306 -9.86 -45.80 -37.93
CA GLN A 306 -10.28 -46.85 -38.86
C GLN A 306 -11.30 -47.83 -38.26
N LYS A 307 -11.16 -48.17 -36.98
CA LYS A 307 -12.15 -49.00 -36.28
C LYS A 307 -13.47 -48.25 -36.08
N LEU A 308 -13.43 -46.94 -35.85
CA LEU A 308 -14.63 -46.12 -35.69
C LEU A 308 -15.42 -46.00 -37.01
N ASP A 309 -14.73 -45.78 -38.14
CA ASP A 309 -15.35 -45.82 -39.47
C ASP A 309 -16.02 -47.17 -39.74
N SER A 310 -15.36 -48.28 -39.38
CA SER A 310 -15.96 -49.61 -39.54
C SER A 310 -17.23 -49.82 -38.71
N VAL A 311 -17.30 -49.24 -37.51
CA VAL A 311 -18.52 -49.26 -36.69
C VAL A 311 -19.61 -48.36 -37.28
N LEU A 312 -19.25 -47.19 -37.79
CA LEU A 312 -20.18 -46.27 -38.45
C LEU A 312 -20.75 -46.86 -39.75
N ASP A 313 -19.93 -47.54 -40.54
CA ASP A 313 -20.36 -48.28 -41.73
C ASP A 313 -21.30 -49.43 -41.36
N MET A 314 -21.00 -50.17 -40.29
CA MET A 314 -21.87 -51.24 -39.81
C MET A 314 -23.21 -50.70 -39.27
N LEU A 315 -23.20 -49.56 -38.59
CA LEU A 315 -24.42 -48.89 -38.11
C LEU A 315 -25.26 -48.36 -39.26
N ASN A 316 -24.64 -47.76 -40.29
CA ASN A 316 -25.35 -47.31 -41.48
C ASN A 316 -25.91 -48.49 -42.28
N ALA A 317 -25.15 -49.58 -42.44
CA ALA A 317 -25.58 -50.78 -43.14
C ALA A 317 -26.76 -51.49 -42.45
N ARG A 318 -26.91 -51.33 -41.13
CA ARG A 318 -27.99 -51.92 -40.32
C ARG A 318 -29.02 -50.89 -39.86
N ARG A 319 -29.01 -49.69 -40.41
CA ARG A 319 -29.91 -48.60 -40.02
C ARG A 319 -31.38 -49.00 -40.12
N ASP A 320 -31.74 -49.70 -41.19
CA ASP A 320 -33.12 -50.15 -41.43
C ASP A 320 -33.53 -51.26 -40.45
N ASP A 321 -32.61 -52.17 -40.09
CA ASP A 321 -32.84 -53.20 -39.07
C ASP A 321 -33.06 -52.58 -37.67
N ILE A 322 -32.27 -51.55 -37.34
CA ILE A 322 -32.39 -50.82 -36.06
C ILE A 322 -33.70 -50.02 -36.03
N ALA A 323 -34.07 -49.36 -37.13
CA ALA A 323 -35.36 -48.67 -37.24
C ALA A 323 -36.53 -49.65 -37.09
N ALA A 324 -36.47 -50.81 -37.75
CA ALA A 324 -37.48 -51.85 -37.63
C ALA A 324 -37.54 -52.43 -36.21
N ALA A 325 -36.41 -52.61 -35.52
CA ALA A 325 -36.39 -53.06 -34.13
C ALA A 325 -37.06 -52.07 -33.18
N ILE A 326 -36.85 -50.75 -33.39
CA ILE A 326 -37.46 -49.69 -32.58
C ILE A 326 -38.97 -49.57 -32.87
N GLU A 327 -39.38 -49.64 -34.14
CA GLU A 327 -40.80 -49.61 -34.52
C GLU A 327 -41.57 -50.83 -33.96
N ASN A 328 -40.95 -52.01 -33.98
CA ASN A 328 -41.54 -53.24 -33.45
C ASN A 328 -41.49 -53.35 -31.92
N LEU A 329 -40.81 -52.43 -31.24
CA LEU A 329 -40.72 -52.35 -29.79
C LEU A 329 -42.06 -51.91 -29.15
N GLY A 330 -42.85 -51.09 -29.85
CA GLY A 330 -44.20 -50.68 -29.44
C GLY A 330 -45.19 -51.85 -29.39
N PRO A 331 -45.32 -52.66 -30.45
CA PRO A 331 -46.10 -53.90 -30.44
C PRO A 331 -45.61 -54.91 -29.39
N TYR A 332 -44.29 -55.11 -29.25
CA TYR A 332 -43.72 -56.04 -28.27
C TYR A 332 -44.01 -55.64 -26.82
N SER A 333 -43.87 -54.35 -26.47
CA SER A 333 -44.21 -53.85 -25.13
C SER A 333 -45.71 -53.92 -24.82
N ARG A 334 -46.58 -53.72 -25.81
CA ARG A 334 -48.02 -53.97 -25.67
C ARG A 334 -48.33 -55.45 -25.46
N ALA A 335 -47.72 -56.35 -26.24
CA ALA A 335 -47.92 -57.79 -26.08
C ALA A 335 -47.42 -58.31 -24.72
N LEU A 336 -46.28 -57.79 -24.23
CA LEU A 336 -45.81 -58.04 -22.88
C LEU A 336 -46.76 -57.49 -21.82
N GLY A 337 -47.27 -56.26 -21.99
CA GLY A 337 -48.25 -55.66 -21.09
C GLY A 337 -49.56 -56.44 -21.03
N GLU A 338 -50.06 -56.92 -22.17
CA GLU A 338 -51.25 -57.78 -22.26
C GLU A 338 -51.00 -59.17 -21.62
N SER A 339 -49.79 -59.72 -21.78
CA SER A 339 -49.40 -60.99 -21.14
C SER A 339 -49.29 -60.87 -19.61
N VAL A 340 -48.74 -59.77 -19.10
CA VAL A 340 -48.58 -59.52 -17.65
C VAL A 340 -49.91 -59.05 -17.01
N SER A 341 -50.85 -58.50 -17.78
CA SER A 341 -52.17 -58.08 -17.30
C SER A 341 -53.16 -59.25 -17.10
N ASN A 342 -52.89 -60.43 -17.66
CA ASN A 342 -53.71 -61.64 -17.50
C ASN A 342 -53.42 -62.38 -16.18
N GLY A 343 -53.56 -61.69 -15.04
CA GLY A 343 -53.65 -62.33 -13.72
C GLY A 343 -52.40 -63.10 -13.23
N PRO A 344 -52.46 -63.71 -12.03
CA PRO A 344 -51.29 -64.09 -11.24
C PRO A 344 -50.52 -65.34 -11.73
N PHE A 345 -50.73 -65.81 -12.97
CA PHE A 345 -50.03 -66.96 -13.53
C PHE A 345 -49.30 -66.58 -14.83
N PHE A 346 -48.16 -65.93 -14.70
CA PHE A 346 -47.26 -65.67 -15.83
C PHE A 346 -46.50 -66.97 -16.19
N LEU A 347 -46.82 -67.56 -17.35
CA LEU A 347 -46.06 -68.65 -17.96
C LEU A 347 -45.34 -68.11 -19.21
N ALA A 348 -44.13 -67.58 -19.04
CA ALA A 348 -43.25 -67.29 -20.18
C ALA A 348 -42.65 -68.59 -20.71
N TYR A 349 -43.25 -69.13 -21.77
CA TYR A 349 -42.65 -70.22 -22.53
C TYR A 349 -41.81 -69.63 -23.66
N VAL A 350 -40.51 -69.48 -23.39
CA VAL A 350 -39.54 -68.98 -24.37
C VAL A 350 -38.92 -70.18 -25.07
N GLN A 351 -39.54 -70.66 -26.15
CA GLN A 351 -38.86 -71.61 -27.04
C GLN A 351 -37.91 -70.86 -27.96
N ASN A 352 -36.65 -71.33 -28.00
CA ASN A 352 -35.61 -70.93 -28.96
C ASN A 352 -34.83 -69.64 -28.68
N VAL A 353 -34.67 -69.21 -27.42
CA VAL A 353 -33.66 -68.20 -27.08
C VAL A 353 -32.28 -68.85 -27.00
N LEU A 354 -31.67 -68.93 -28.18
CA LEU A 354 -30.24 -68.89 -28.51
C LEU A 354 -29.30 -69.95 -27.89
N PRO A 355 -28.40 -70.57 -28.69
CA PRO A 355 -27.43 -71.53 -28.20
C PRO A 355 -26.50 -70.92 -27.15
N GLU A 356 -26.21 -71.73 -26.13
CA GLU A 356 -25.44 -71.47 -24.90
C GLU A 356 -24.11 -70.73 -25.15
N ALA A 357 -23.57 -70.82 -26.36
CA ALA A 357 -22.36 -70.14 -26.83
C ALA A 357 -22.40 -68.61 -26.73
N ASN A 358 -23.57 -67.97 -26.84
CA ASN A 358 -23.67 -66.50 -26.87
C ASN A 358 -23.82 -65.83 -25.49
N LEU A 359 -24.05 -66.62 -24.43
CA LEU A 359 -24.21 -66.11 -23.07
C LEU A 359 -22.92 -66.22 -22.24
N ALA A 360 -21.93 -66.99 -22.71
CA ALA A 360 -20.63 -67.15 -22.07
C ALA A 360 -19.95 -65.84 -21.63
N PRO A 361 -19.83 -64.79 -22.48
CA PRO A 361 -19.15 -63.56 -22.08
C PRO A 361 -19.93 -62.74 -21.04
N LEU A 362 -21.25 -62.91 -20.95
CA LEU A 362 -22.10 -62.22 -19.98
C LEU A 362 -22.05 -62.89 -18.60
N ILE A 363 -21.93 -64.22 -18.55
CA ILE A 363 -21.76 -64.98 -17.32
C ILE A 363 -20.37 -64.73 -16.71
N ASP A 364 -19.33 -64.67 -17.54
CA ASP A 364 -17.95 -64.36 -17.13
C ASP A 364 -17.80 -62.94 -16.56
N LEU A 365 -18.65 -62.00 -17.01
CA LEU A 365 -18.67 -60.63 -16.50
C LEU A 365 -19.43 -60.50 -15.17
N LEU A 366 -20.35 -61.43 -14.88
CA LEU A 366 -21.18 -61.40 -13.68
C LEU A 366 -20.61 -62.26 -12.53
N VAL A 367 -19.73 -63.21 -12.86
CA VAL A 367 -19.06 -64.10 -11.90
C VAL A 367 -17.56 -63.79 -11.93
N PRO A 368 -17.04 -62.96 -11.01
CA PRO A 368 -15.59 -62.73 -10.93
C PRO A 368 -14.86 -64.06 -10.65
N PRO A 369 -13.69 -64.31 -11.28
CA PRO A 369 -12.96 -65.54 -11.08
C PRO A 369 -12.50 -65.63 -9.62
N ASN A 370 -12.91 -66.69 -8.93
CA ASN A 370 -12.39 -67.03 -7.62
C ASN A 370 -10.88 -67.22 -7.74
N GLY A 371 -10.11 -66.29 -7.17
CA GLY A 371 -8.68 -66.47 -6.94
C GLY A 371 -8.48 -67.60 -5.93
N GLY A 372 -7.93 -68.72 -6.41
CA GLY A 372 -7.58 -69.88 -5.61
C GLY A 372 -6.51 -70.69 -6.32
N ASP A 373 -5.28 -70.50 -5.82
CA ASP A 373 -4.02 -71.26 -5.97
C ASP A 373 -3.31 -71.36 -7.33
#